data_AF-A0A9X8VG26-F1
#
_entry.id   AF-A0A9X8VG26-F1
#
_cell.length_a   1.000
_cell.length_b   1.000
_cell.length_c   1.000
_cell.angle_alpha   90.00
_cell.angle_beta   90.00
_cell.angle_gamma   90.00
#
_symmetry.space_group_name_H-M   'P 1'
#
loop_
_entity.id
_entity.type
_entity.pdbx_description
1 polymer ?
#
loop_
_entity_poly.entity_id
_entity_poly.type
_entity_poly.pdbx_seq_one_letter_code
_entity_poly.pdbx_strand_id
1 'polypeptide(L)'
;MTQTFIPGKDAALEDSIARFQQKLSDLGFNIEEASWLNPVPHVWSVHIRDRDCPLCFTNGKGASKKAALASALGEYFERLSTNYFFADFYLGRQIAEGDFVHYPNEKWFPIPEDDALP
;
A
#
# COMPACT_ATOMS: atom_id res chain seq x y z
N MET A 1 -0.90 -10.83 25.18
CA MET A 1 -1.52 -11.01 23.84
C MET A 1 -0.90 -12.25 23.20
N THR A 2 -1.65 -13.01 22.42
CA THR A 2 -1.12 -14.18 21.68
C THR A 2 -0.29 -13.70 20.49
N GLN A 3 0.90 -14.27 20.29
CA GLN A 3 1.76 -13.99 19.13
C GLN A 3 1.76 -15.20 18.19
N THR A 4 1.55 -14.95 16.90
CA THR A 4 1.50 -15.96 15.85
C THR A 4 2.62 -15.70 14.85
N PHE A 5 3.59 -16.63 14.77
CA PHE A 5 4.67 -16.60 13.79
C PHE A 5 4.37 -17.60 12.67
N ILE A 6 4.52 -17.16 11.41
CA ILE A 6 4.38 -18.01 10.23
C ILE A 6 5.72 -18.15 9.51
N PRO A 7 5.96 -19.25 8.77
CA PRO A 7 7.22 -19.45 8.05
C PRO A 7 7.55 -18.29 7.10
N GLY A 8 8.81 -17.84 7.13
CA GLY A 8 9.34 -16.80 6.25
C GLY A 8 8.96 -15.35 6.62
N LYS A 9 8.43 -15.11 7.83
CA LYS A 9 8.17 -13.77 8.35
C LYS A 9 8.99 -13.51 9.61
N ASP A 10 9.61 -12.33 9.68
CA ASP A 10 10.52 -11.95 10.77
C ASP A 10 9.80 -11.32 11.98
N ALA A 11 8.47 -11.24 11.94
CA ALA A 11 7.65 -10.68 13.01
C ALA A 11 6.33 -11.46 13.15
N ALA A 12 5.72 -11.37 14.33
CA ALA A 12 4.39 -11.93 14.55
C ALA A 12 3.34 -11.18 13.72
N LEU A 13 2.26 -11.88 13.36
CA LEU A 13 1.16 -11.31 12.59
C LEU A 13 0.50 -10.14 13.33
N GLU A 14 0.28 -10.29 14.63
CA GLU A 14 -0.35 -9.29 15.49
C GLU A 14 0.48 -8.01 15.56
N ASP A 15 1.80 -8.14 15.67
CA ASP A 15 2.72 -7.00 15.72
C ASP A 15 2.74 -6.26 14.37
N SER A 16 2.72 -7.01 13.26
CA SER A 16 2.66 -6.44 11.91
C SER A 16 1.36 -5.67 11.67
N ILE A 17 0.21 -6.28 12.02
CA ILE A 17 -1.11 -5.64 11.88
C ILE A 17 -1.18 -4.36 12.70
N ALA A 18 -0.84 -4.42 13.99
CA ALA A 18 -0.90 -3.27 14.88
C ALA A 18 0.02 -2.14 14.40
N ARG A 19 1.26 -2.47 14.00
CA ARG A 19 2.22 -1.49 13.50
C ARG A 19 1.76 -0.84 12.19
N PHE A 20 1.22 -1.62 11.25
CA PHE A 20 0.75 -1.10 9.98
C PHE A 20 -0.49 -0.23 10.14
N GLN A 21 -1.48 -0.67 10.91
CA GLN A 21 -2.68 0.12 11.20
C GLN A 21 -2.33 1.44 11.88
N GLN A 22 -1.46 1.41 12.91
CA GLN A 22 -1.03 2.62 13.59
C GLN A 22 -0.32 3.57 12.63
N LYS A 23 0.64 3.08 11.83
CA LYS A 23 1.35 3.93 10.87
C LYS A 23 0.43 4.55 9.80
N LEU A 24 -0.54 3.80 9.29
CA LEU A 24 -1.52 4.33 8.32
C LEU A 24 -2.34 5.45 8.97
N SER A 25 -2.80 5.25 10.20
CA SER A 25 -3.51 6.27 10.97
C SER A 25 -2.63 7.50 11.24
N ASP A 26 -1.37 7.32 11.60
CA ASP A 26 -0.41 8.41 11.87
C ASP A 26 -0.14 9.23 10.59
N LEU A 27 -0.18 8.59 9.42
CA LEU A 27 -0.07 9.22 8.10
C LEU A 27 -1.40 9.84 7.62
N GLY A 28 -2.49 9.66 8.35
CA GLY A 28 -3.81 10.23 8.05
C GLY A 28 -4.70 9.37 7.13
N PHE A 29 -4.34 8.12 6.86
CA PHE A 29 -5.16 7.19 6.05
C PHE A 29 -6.22 6.49 6.91
N ASN A 30 -7.48 6.55 6.46
CA ASN A 30 -8.63 5.97 7.16
C ASN A 30 -9.05 4.63 6.52
N ILE A 31 -8.27 3.59 6.78
CA ILE A 31 -8.47 2.29 6.15
C ILE A 31 -9.60 1.48 6.82
N GLU A 32 -10.53 0.98 6.00
CA GLU A 32 -11.60 0.07 6.42
C GLU A 32 -11.47 -1.33 5.78
N GLU A 33 -11.84 -2.36 6.54
CA GLU A 33 -11.97 -3.74 6.05
C GLU A 33 -13.35 -3.93 5.41
N ALA A 34 -13.42 -3.81 4.09
CA ALA A 34 -14.69 -3.73 3.36
C ALA A 34 -15.36 -5.09 3.13
N SER A 35 -14.60 -6.16 2.86
CA SER A 35 -15.17 -7.51 2.72
C SER A 35 -14.18 -8.61 3.07
N TRP A 36 -14.71 -9.73 3.57
CA TRP A 36 -13.94 -10.89 4.01
C TRP A 36 -14.46 -12.16 3.35
N LEU A 37 -13.55 -13.04 2.95
CA LEU A 37 -13.88 -14.37 2.41
C LEU A 37 -13.04 -15.45 3.11
N ASN A 38 -13.66 -16.61 3.30
CA ASN A 38 -13.02 -17.85 3.74
C ASN A 38 -13.68 -19.04 3.01
N PRO A 39 -13.41 -19.21 1.69
CA PRO A 39 -14.15 -20.16 0.87
C PRO A 39 -13.90 -21.63 1.25
N VAL A 40 -12.72 -21.95 1.79
CA VAL A 40 -12.33 -23.30 2.21
C VAL A 40 -11.38 -23.22 3.42
N PRO A 41 -11.18 -24.31 4.20
CA PRO A 41 -10.25 -24.30 5.31
C PRO A 41 -8.86 -23.78 4.92
N HIS A 42 -8.31 -22.91 5.78
CA HIS A 42 -6.97 -22.33 5.62
C HIS A 42 -6.80 -21.45 4.37
N VAL A 43 -7.87 -20.89 3.81
CA VAL A 43 -7.80 -19.95 2.69
C VAL A 43 -8.66 -18.73 3.00
N TRP A 44 -8.01 -17.62 3.33
CA TRP A 44 -8.66 -16.36 3.65
C TRP A 44 -8.26 -15.27 2.66
N SER A 45 -9.20 -14.37 2.38
CA SER A 45 -8.90 -13.08 1.75
C SER A 45 -9.70 -11.95 2.37
N VAL A 46 -9.18 -10.73 2.21
CA VAL A 46 -9.81 -9.49 2.64
C VAL A 46 -9.59 -8.41 1.62
N HIS A 47 -10.62 -7.60 1.38
CA HIS A 47 -10.53 -6.34 0.65
C HIS A 47 -10.48 -5.18 1.66
N ILE A 48 -9.47 -4.32 1.56
CA ILE A 48 -9.36 -3.11 2.37
C ILE A 48 -9.26 -1.89 1.46
N ARG A 49 -9.76 -0.74 1.93
CA ARG A 49 -9.71 0.51 1.16
C ARG A 49 -9.65 1.72 2.08
N ASP A 50 -9.21 2.85 1.55
CA ASP A 50 -9.39 4.13 2.22
C ASP A 50 -10.85 4.56 2.12
N ARG A 51 -11.44 4.93 3.25
CA ARG A 51 -12.80 5.49 3.32
C ARG A 51 -12.88 6.83 2.57
N ASP A 52 -11.83 7.63 2.63
CA ASP A 52 -11.82 9.00 2.11
C ASP A 52 -11.39 9.05 0.63
N CYS A 53 -10.78 7.96 0.13
CA CYS A 53 -10.46 7.77 -1.29
C CYS A 53 -10.67 6.31 -1.72
N PRO A 54 -11.88 5.91 -2.14
CA PRO A 54 -12.19 4.52 -2.48
C PRO A 54 -11.41 3.94 -3.67
N LEU A 55 -10.71 4.76 -4.46
CA LEU A 55 -9.79 4.29 -5.51
C LEU A 55 -8.51 3.65 -4.92
N CYS A 56 -8.16 3.98 -3.68
CA CYS A 56 -6.98 3.45 -2.99
C CYS A 56 -7.36 2.22 -2.15
N PHE A 57 -7.23 1.03 -2.75
CA PHE A 57 -7.58 -0.24 -2.13
C PHE A 57 -6.55 -1.33 -2.41
N THR A 58 -6.50 -2.35 -1.55
CA THR A 58 -5.67 -3.54 -1.75
C THR A 58 -6.38 -4.80 -1.33
N ASN A 59 -5.82 -5.95 -1.69
CA ASN A 59 -6.37 -7.24 -1.30
C ASN A 59 -5.33 -8.06 -0.56
N GLY A 60 -5.73 -8.63 0.56
CA GLY A 60 -4.91 -9.55 1.33
C GLY A 60 -5.31 -10.99 1.10
N LYS A 61 -4.33 -11.89 1.20
CA LYS A 61 -4.56 -13.34 1.18
C LYS A 61 -3.69 -14.02 2.24
N GLY A 62 -4.19 -15.11 2.83
CA GLY A 62 -3.42 -15.85 3.82
C GLY A 62 -4.09 -17.12 4.32
N ALA A 63 -3.32 -17.94 5.05
CA ALA A 63 -3.82 -19.20 5.60
C ALA A 63 -4.72 -19.02 6.85
N SER A 64 -4.84 -17.79 7.35
CA SER A 64 -5.67 -17.41 8.48
C SER A 64 -6.17 -15.99 8.28
N LYS A 65 -7.21 -15.61 9.04
CA LYS A 65 -7.76 -14.26 9.01
C LYS A 65 -6.67 -13.19 9.27
N LYS A 66 -5.84 -13.38 10.30
CA LYS A 66 -4.73 -12.45 10.61
C LYS A 66 -3.69 -12.39 9.49
N ALA A 67 -3.34 -13.53 8.88
CA ALA A 67 -2.37 -13.54 7.79
C ALA A 67 -2.89 -12.77 6.56
N ALA A 68 -4.18 -12.91 6.24
CA ALA A 68 -4.80 -12.14 5.15
C ALA A 68 -4.82 -10.64 5.46
N LEU A 69 -5.17 -10.22 6.69
CA LEU A 69 -5.13 -8.80 7.06
C LEU A 69 -3.72 -8.20 6.99
N ALA A 70 -2.73 -8.90 7.55
CA ALA A 70 -1.33 -8.48 7.48
C ALA A 70 -0.85 -8.37 6.02
N SER A 71 -1.29 -9.28 5.15
CA SER A 71 -1.00 -9.23 3.70
C SER A 71 -1.64 -8.01 3.04
N ALA A 72 -2.90 -7.69 3.33
CA ALA A 72 -3.59 -6.55 2.72
C ALA A 72 -2.93 -5.23 3.11
N LEU A 73 -2.62 -5.06 4.39
CA LEU A 73 -1.95 -3.89 4.93
C LEU A 73 -0.53 -3.75 4.38
N GLY A 74 0.20 -4.87 4.27
CA GLY A 74 1.51 -4.90 3.62
C GLY A 74 1.45 -4.46 2.16
N GLU A 75 0.49 -4.97 1.39
CA GLU A 75 0.26 -4.53 0.01
C GLU A 75 -0.12 -3.03 -0.03
N TYR A 76 -0.89 -2.52 0.94
CA TYR A 76 -1.23 -1.11 1.02
C TYR A 76 0.01 -0.22 1.16
N PHE A 77 0.91 -0.57 2.08
CA PHE A 77 2.20 0.11 2.22
C PHE A 77 3.06 0.00 0.96
N GLU A 78 3.08 -1.16 0.31
CA GLU A 78 3.81 -1.36 -0.95
C GLU A 78 3.30 -0.40 -2.03
N ARG A 79 1.98 -0.28 -2.22
CA ARG A 79 1.39 0.58 -3.26
C ARG A 79 1.49 2.07 -2.92
N LEU A 80 1.35 2.44 -1.65
CA LEU A 80 1.62 3.82 -1.19
C LEU A 80 3.07 4.21 -1.43
N SER A 81 4.01 3.37 -1.01
CA SER A 81 5.45 3.67 -1.05
C SER A 81 6.02 3.69 -2.47
N THR A 82 5.24 3.28 -3.46
CA THR A 82 5.62 3.28 -4.89
C THR A 82 4.80 4.28 -5.71
N ASN A 83 3.93 5.06 -5.07
CA ASN A 83 2.95 5.95 -5.70
C ASN A 83 2.02 5.21 -6.70
N TYR A 84 1.87 3.89 -6.58
CA TYR A 84 1.23 3.06 -7.62
C TYR A 84 -0.28 3.27 -7.73
N PHE A 85 -0.95 3.71 -6.66
CA PHE A 85 -2.36 4.12 -6.74
C PHE A 85 -2.59 5.28 -7.71
N PHE A 86 -1.54 6.04 -8.02
CA PHE A 86 -1.62 7.25 -8.81
C PHE A 86 -1.00 7.08 -10.21
N ALA A 87 -0.51 5.89 -10.56
CA ALA A 87 0.28 5.65 -11.78
C ALA A 87 -0.50 5.91 -13.08
N ASP A 88 -1.83 5.72 -13.05
CA ASP A 88 -2.69 5.89 -14.22
C ASP A 88 -3.30 7.30 -14.33
N PHE A 89 -2.89 8.23 -13.46
CA PHE A 89 -3.50 9.56 -13.37
C PHE A 89 -2.49 10.68 -13.59
N TYR A 90 -2.88 11.68 -14.38
CA TYR A 90 -2.21 12.97 -14.36
C TYR A 90 -2.55 13.71 -13.05
N LEU A 91 -1.52 14.12 -12.31
CA LEU A 91 -1.67 14.74 -10.98
C LEU A 91 -1.97 16.25 -11.01
N GLY A 92 -2.13 16.82 -12.20
CA GLY A 92 -2.43 18.24 -12.35
C GLY A 92 -1.19 19.13 -12.38
N ARG A 93 -1.40 20.37 -12.82
CA ARG A 93 -0.33 21.35 -13.04
C ARG A 93 0.42 21.70 -11.76
N GLN A 94 -0.30 21.84 -10.65
CA GLN A 94 0.30 22.22 -9.37
C GLN A 94 1.33 21.20 -8.88
N ILE A 95 1.07 19.90 -9.07
CA ILE A 95 2.03 18.84 -8.72
C ILE A 95 3.17 18.80 -9.74
N ALA A 96 2.86 18.94 -11.04
CA ALA A 96 3.86 18.94 -12.10
C ALA A 96 4.89 20.09 -12.01
N GLU A 97 4.50 21.23 -11.44
CA GLU A 97 5.37 22.40 -11.23
C GLU A 97 5.87 22.51 -9.77
N GLY A 98 5.66 21.48 -8.94
CA GLY A 98 6.11 21.43 -7.54
C GLY A 98 7.61 21.14 -7.39
N ASP A 99 8.10 21.12 -6.15
CA ASP A 99 9.52 20.85 -5.83
C ASP A 99 9.98 19.45 -6.29
N PHE A 100 9.06 18.48 -6.28
CA PHE A 100 9.22 17.13 -6.85
C PHE A 100 7.84 16.55 -7.20
N VAL A 101 7.78 15.61 -8.14
CA VAL A 101 6.55 14.92 -8.57
C VAL A 101 6.40 13.55 -7.93
N HIS A 102 7.45 12.73 -7.92
CA HIS A 102 7.44 11.37 -7.40
C HIS A 102 8.16 11.25 -6.06
N TYR A 103 9.43 11.67 -6.01
CA TYR A 103 10.24 11.64 -4.79
C TYR A 103 11.25 12.79 -4.74
N PRO A 104 11.66 13.27 -3.55
CA PRO A 104 12.64 14.35 -3.43
C PRO A 104 14.01 14.09 -4.08
N ASN A 105 14.35 12.83 -4.36
CA ASN A 105 15.61 12.41 -4.96
C ASN A 105 15.50 12.08 -6.46
N GLU A 106 14.36 12.38 -7.09
CA GLU A 106 14.20 12.20 -8.53
C GLU A 106 15.13 13.13 -9.33
N LYS A 107 15.33 12.81 -10.60
CA LYS A 107 16.16 13.61 -11.50
C LYS A 107 15.38 13.98 -12.74
N TRP A 108 15.43 15.27 -13.05
CA TRP A 108 14.87 15.84 -14.26
C TRP A 108 15.98 16.02 -15.29
N PHE A 109 15.79 15.42 -16.46
CA PHE A 109 16.70 15.55 -17.60
C PHE A 109 15.96 16.35 -18.68
N PRO A 110 16.37 17.60 -18.96
CA PRO A 110 15.79 18.37 -20.06
C PRO A 110 15.95 17.63 -21.39
N ILE A 111 14.95 17.75 -22.27
CA ILE A 111 15.05 17.22 -23.64
C ILE A 111 16.05 18.08 -24.41
N PRO A 112 17.13 17.50 -24.99
CA PRO A 112 18.11 18.27 -25.74
C PRO A 112 17.57 18.67 -27.13
N GLU A 113 18.15 19.71 -27.73
CA GLU A 113 17.72 20.23 -29.04
C GLU A 113 17.88 19.22 -30.20
N ASP A 114 18.76 18.23 -30.03
CA ASP A 114 19.08 17.21 -31.01
C ASP A 114 18.31 15.89 -30.81
N ASP A 115 17.35 15.86 -29.89
CA ASP A 115 16.56 14.68 -29.51
C ASP A 115 17.40 13.46 -29.07
N ALA A 116 18.68 13.65 -28.72
CA ALA A 116 19.52 12.58 -28.20
C ALA A 116 19.07 12.17 -26.78
N LEU A 117 19.08 10.86 -26.48
CA LEU A 117 18.80 10.40 -25.11
C LEU A 117 20.04 10.56 -24.22
N PRO A 118 19.90 11.13 -23.00
CA PRO A 118 21.00 11.28 -22.06
C PRO A 118 21.49 9.96 -21.45
#